data_AF-Q6GZZ5-F1
#
_entry.id   AF-Q6GZZ5-F1
#
_cell.length_a   1.000
_cell.length_b   1.000
_cell.length_c   1.000
_cell.angle_alpha   90.00
_cell.angle_beta   90.00
_cell.angle_gamma   90.00
#
_symmetry.space_group_name_H-M   'P 1'
#
loop_
_entity.id
_entity.type
_entity.pdbx_description
1 polymer ?
#
loop_
_entity_poly.entity_id
_entity_poly.type
_entity_poly.pdbx_seq_one_letter_code
_entity_poly.pdbx_strand_id
1 'polypeptide(L)'
;MNQPKTKYVTRKKRIRQLEAEIEQLKTQVKILTEMLDRTNAMLLRSRPRLARAVERDMHEYLQHDENLLPSEMPQELMGKITRKKITPQRPPRNLPLAPRADLVIVRNQNGRHIATPRPPKA
;
A
#
# COMPACT_ATOMS: atom_id res chain seq x y z
N MET A 1 20.71 -31.92 8.05
CA MET A 1 20.75 -31.08 6.83
C MET A 1 22.20 -30.86 6.46
N ASN A 2 22.66 -31.46 5.36
CA ASN A 2 24.05 -31.36 4.93
C ASN A 2 24.25 -30.05 4.18
N GLN A 3 24.90 -29.07 4.80
CA GLN A 3 25.35 -27.88 4.07
C GLN A 3 26.45 -28.31 3.07
N PRO A 4 26.32 -27.97 1.79
CA PRO A 4 27.33 -28.32 0.80
C PRO A 4 28.64 -27.61 1.14
N LYS A 5 29.76 -28.36 1.13
CA LYS A 5 31.11 -27.81 1.32
C LYS A 5 31.35 -26.71 0.28
N THR A 6 31.56 -25.49 0.74
CA THR A 6 31.88 -24.34 -0.09
C THR A 6 33.23 -24.58 -0.77
N LYS A 7 33.20 -24.89 -2.08
CA LYS A 7 34.42 -24.88 -2.88
C LYS A 7 34.89 -23.44 -3.00
N TYR A 8 36.15 -23.17 -2.68
CA TYR A 8 36.75 -21.85 -2.89
C TYR A 8 36.62 -21.48 -4.37
N VAL A 9 35.81 -20.45 -4.65
CA VAL A 9 35.66 -19.90 -6.00
C VAL A 9 36.70 -18.80 -6.16
N THR A 10 37.49 -18.87 -7.22
CA THR A 10 38.43 -17.79 -7.52
C THR A 10 37.67 -16.49 -7.74
N ARG A 11 38.25 -15.35 -7.33
CA ARG A 11 37.62 -14.03 -7.47
C ARG A 11 37.08 -13.78 -8.88
N LYS A 12 37.84 -14.15 -9.91
CA LYS A 12 37.45 -14.03 -11.33
C LYS A 12 36.21 -14.85 -11.68
N LYS A 13 36.08 -16.07 -11.15
CA LYS A 13 34.89 -16.91 -11.40
C LYS A 13 33.66 -16.38 -10.65
N ARG A 14 33.84 -15.83 -9.44
CA ARG A 14 32.75 -15.19 -8.70
C ARG A 14 32.25 -13.92 -9.39
N ILE A 15 33.15 -13.09 -9.94
CA ILE A 15 32.79 -11.90 -10.72
C ILE A 15 31.90 -12.28 -11.90
N ARG A 16 32.31 -13.26 -12.72
CA ARG A 16 31.49 -13.72 -13.86
C ARG A 16 30.12 -14.26 -13.47
N GLN A 17 30.05 -14.97 -12.34
CA GLN A 17 28.77 -15.47 -11.81
C GLN A 17 27.87 -14.30 -11.39
N LEU A 18 28.42 -13.31 -10.68
CA LEU A 18 27.68 -12.11 -10.28
C LEU A 18 27.25 -11.28 -11.49
N GLU A 19 28.08 -11.13 -12.51
CA GLU A 19 27.73 -10.46 -13.77
C GLU A 19 26.54 -11.15 -14.45
N ALA A 20 26.55 -12.48 -14.53
CA ALA A 20 25.44 -13.25 -15.09
C ALA A 20 24.16 -13.13 -14.25
N GLU A 21 24.27 -13.17 -12.92
CA GLU A 21 23.15 -12.95 -11.99
C GLU A 21 22.56 -11.53 -12.17
N ILE A 22 23.40 -10.50 -12.31
CA ILE A 22 22.97 -9.12 -12.55
C ILE A 22 22.21 -9.00 -13.88
N GLU A 23 22.71 -9.60 -14.96
CA GLU A 23 22.01 -9.57 -16.24
C GLU A 23 20.66 -10.30 -16.19
N GLN A 24 20.58 -11.43 -15.49
CA GLN A 24 19.31 -12.11 -15.25
C GLN A 24 18.34 -11.23 -14.44
N LEU A 25 18.80 -10.60 -13.37
CA LEU A 25 17.97 -9.69 -12.58
C LEU A 25 17.49 -8.49 -13.39
N LYS A 26 18.34 -7.89 -14.24
CA LYS A 26 17.94 -6.79 -15.14
C LYS A 26 16.84 -7.20 -16.10
N THR A 27 16.96 -8.39 -16.71
CA THR A 27 15.92 -8.89 -17.62
C THR A 27 14.60 -9.17 -16.89
N GLN A 28 14.66 -9.74 -15.69
CA GLN A 28 13.48 -9.95 -14.86
C GLN A 28 12.80 -8.65 -14.46
N VAL A 29 13.56 -7.64 -14.03
CA VAL A 29 13.04 -6.30 -13.70
C VAL A 29 12.33 -5.70 -14.92
N LYS A 30 12.95 -5.74 -16.10
CA LYS A 30 12.33 -5.24 -17.33
C LYS A 30 10.98 -5.90 -17.62
N ILE A 31 10.91 -7.24 -17.54
CA ILE A 31 9.67 -7.99 -17.78
C ILE A 31 8.60 -7.59 -16.76
N LEU A 32 8.97 -7.50 -15.48
CA LEU A 32 8.04 -7.13 -14.41
C LEU A 32 7.52 -5.69 -14.57
N THR A 33 8.38 -4.76 -14.97
CA THR A 33 7.97 -3.38 -15.28
C THR A 33 6.98 -3.35 -16.44
N GLU A 34 7.27 -4.03 -17.55
CA GLU A 34 6.34 -4.10 -18.68
C GLU A 34 4.99 -4.74 -18.31
N MET A 35 5.00 -5.76 -17.46
CA MET A 35 3.76 -6.38 -16.97
C MET A 35 2.97 -5.42 -16.08
N LEU A 36 3.64 -4.69 -15.19
CA LEU A 36 3.02 -3.70 -14.32
C LEU A 36 2.40 -2.55 -15.12
N ASP A 37 3.06 -2.08 -16.17
CA ASP A 37 2.53 -1.03 -17.04
C ASP A 37 1.25 -1.49 -17.75
N ARG A 38 1.22 -2.74 -18.22
CA ARG A 38 0.03 -3.33 -18.86
C ARG A 38 -1.13 -3.45 -17.88
N THR A 39 -0.89 -3.93 -16.66
CA THR A 39 -1.96 -4.05 -15.65
C THR A 39 -2.46 -2.68 -15.20
N ASN A 40 -1.59 -1.70 -15.06
CA ASN A 40 -1.96 -0.32 -14.75
C ASN A 40 -2.81 0.30 -15.88
N ALA A 41 -2.43 0.12 -17.14
CA ALA A 41 -3.23 0.57 -18.28
C ALA A 41 -4.63 -0.09 -18.30
N MET A 42 -4.72 -1.39 -18.00
CA MET A 42 -6.00 -2.09 -17.88
C MET A 42 -6.83 -1.58 -16.71
N LEU A 43 -6.21 -1.29 -15.57
CA LEU A 43 -6.88 -0.77 -14.37
C LEU A 43 -7.42 0.64 -14.61
N LEU A 44 -6.63 1.51 -15.24
CA LEU A 44 -7.04 2.86 -15.63
C LEU A 44 -8.24 2.82 -16.58
N ARG A 45 -8.24 1.90 -17.53
CA ARG A 45 -9.35 1.72 -18.48
C ARG A 45 -10.62 1.17 -17.82
N SER A 46 -10.49 0.14 -16.99
CA SER A 46 -11.65 -0.58 -16.42
C SER A 46 -12.21 0.07 -15.16
N ARG A 47 -11.35 0.63 -14.30
CA ARG A 47 -11.69 1.15 -12.97
C ARG A 47 -10.88 2.41 -12.63
N PRO A 48 -11.13 3.55 -13.30
CA PRO A 48 -10.32 4.76 -13.15
C PRO A 48 -10.32 5.33 -11.71
N ARG A 49 -11.41 5.14 -10.96
CA ARG A 49 -11.47 5.57 -9.55
C ARG A 49 -10.58 4.73 -8.64
N LEU A 50 -10.52 3.42 -8.88
CA LEU A 50 -9.65 2.51 -8.13
C LEU A 50 -8.19 2.76 -8.50
N ALA A 51 -7.88 2.96 -9.77
CA ALA A 51 -6.53 3.32 -10.23
C ALA A 51 -5.99 4.54 -9.48
N ARG A 52 -6.78 5.62 -9.36
CA ARG A 52 -6.40 6.82 -8.59
C ARG A 52 -6.29 6.60 -7.08
N ALA A 53 -6.96 5.58 -6.53
CA ALA A 53 -6.78 5.23 -5.12
C ALA A 53 -5.45 4.51 -4.93
N VAL A 54 -5.19 3.48 -5.76
CA VAL A 54 -3.93 2.73 -5.77
C VAL A 54 -2.73 3.64 -6.03
N GLU A 55 -2.81 4.59 -6.96
CA GLU A 55 -1.75 5.58 -7.21
C GLU A 55 -1.44 6.44 -5.98
N ARG A 56 -2.46 6.83 -5.20
CA ARG A 56 -2.25 7.61 -3.97
C ARG A 56 -1.60 6.77 -2.89
N ASP A 57 -2.10 5.55 -2.68
CA ASP A 57 -1.56 4.64 -1.67
C ASP A 57 -0.09 4.30 -2.00
N MET A 58 0.22 3.99 -3.27
CA MET A 58 1.59 3.76 -3.73
C MET A 58 2.50 4.98 -3.50
N HIS A 59 2.01 6.19 -3.76
CA HIS A 59 2.78 7.40 -3.52
C HIS A 59 3.05 7.65 -2.03
N GLU A 60 2.08 7.33 -1.17
CA GLU A 60 2.23 7.40 0.29
C GLU A 60 3.28 6.39 0.79
N TYR A 61 3.24 5.14 0.32
CA TYR A 61 4.27 4.14 0.63
C TYR A 61 5.68 4.59 0.20
N LEU A 62 5.82 5.14 -1.00
CA LEU A 62 7.11 5.62 -1.51
C LEU A 62 7.64 6.86 -0.75
N GLN A 63 6.77 7.66 -0.14
CA GLN A 63 7.17 8.79 0.70
C GLN A 63 7.60 8.36 2.11
N HIS A 64 7.09 7.24 2.61
CA HIS A 64 7.37 6.78 3.97
C HIS A 64 8.61 5.88 4.08
N ASP A 65 9.10 5.33 2.96
CA ASP A 65 10.39 4.64 2.92
C ASP A 65 11.53 5.62 2.58
N GLU A 66 12.10 6.25 3.61
CA GLU A 66 13.32 7.08 3.55
C GLU A 66 14.56 6.32 2.99
N ASN A 67 14.46 5.00 2.83
CA ASN A 67 15.55 4.12 2.37
C ASN A 67 15.41 3.63 0.91
N LEU A 68 14.36 4.03 0.16
CA LEU A 68 14.05 3.48 -1.18
C LEU A 68 14.17 4.49 -2.34
N LEU A 69 14.70 5.69 -2.13
CA LEU A 69 15.02 6.60 -3.23
C LEU A 69 16.43 6.33 -3.77
N PRO A 70 16.61 5.87 -5.01
CA PRO A 70 17.83 6.19 -5.73
C PRO A 70 17.78 7.67 -6.06
N SER A 71 18.81 8.38 -5.59
CA SER A 71 19.17 9.77 -5.87
C SER A 71 19.38 10.10 -7.37
N GLU A 72 18.88 9.29 -8.31
CA GLU A 72 19.16 9.41 -9.75
C GLU A 72 17.95 9.13 -10.65
N MET A 73 16.71 9.33 -10.19
CA MET A 73 15.58 9.41 -11.14
C MET A 73 15.52 10.84 -11.71
N PRO A 74 15.70 11.04 -13.04
CA PRO A 74 15.61 12.38 -13.63
C PRO A 74 14.21 12.95 -13.39
N GLN A 75 14.17 14.13 -12.77
CA GLN A 75 12.96 14.90 -12.44
C GLN A 75 12.09 15.24 -13.67
N GLU A 76 12.57 14.97 -14.88
CA GLU A 76 11.87 15.21 -16.15
C GLU A 76 10.62 14.32 -16.34
N LEU A 77 10.52 13.19 -15.64
CA LEU A 77 9.32 12.33 -15.65
C LEU A 77 8.33 12.61 -14.50
N MET A 78 8.73 13.38 -13.48
CA MET A 78 7.82 13.91 -12.47
C MET A 78 7.20 15.21 -12.99
N GLY A 79 6.35 15.08 -14.01
CA GLY A 79 5.59 16.19 -14.56
C GLY A 79 4.78 16.91 -13.48
N LYS A 80 5.33 18.02 -12.98
CA LYS A 80 4.67 19.18 -12.34
C LYS A 80 3.32 18.83 -11.68
N ILE A 81 3.35 18.16 -10.52
CA ILE A 81 2.23 18.18 -9.58
C ILE A 81 2.64 18.98 -8.35
N THR A 82 2.94 20.26 -8.56
CA THR A 82 2.69 21.28 -7.53
C THR A 82 1.18 21.50 -7.46
N ARG A 83 0.47 20.55 -6.88
CA ARG A 83 -0.90 20.80 -6.44
C ARG A 83 -0.83 21.15 -4.96
N LYS A 84 -0.86 22.46 -4.70
CA LYS A 84 -1.19 23.03 -3.40
C LYS A 84 -2.26 22.14 -2.76
N LYS A 85 -2.03 21.71 -1.52
CA LYS A 85 -3.03 21.01 -0.70
C LYS A 85 -4.24 21.94 -0.53
N ILE A 86 -5.17 21.89 -1.47
CA ILE A 86 -6.52 22.41 -1.28
C ILE A 86 -7.21 21.33 -0.46
N THR A 87 -7.10 21.45 0.86
CA THR A 87 -8.03 20.79 1.77
C THR A 87 -9.41 21.36 1.46
N PRO A 88 -10.36 20.59 0.91
CA PRO A 88 -11.74 21.05 0.93
C PRO A 88 -12.15 21.00 2.40
N GLN A 89 -12.15 22.14 3.08
CA GLN A 89 -12.90 22.29 4.32
C GLN A 89 -14.37 22.08 3.97
N ARG A 90 -14.83 20.84 4.04
CA ARG A 90 -16.26 20.55 4.09
C ARG A 90 -16.73 21.10 5.44
N PRO A 91 -17.76 21.95 5.49
CA PRO A 91 -18.39 22.25 6.77
C PRO A 91 -18.83 20.92 7.42
N PRO A 92 -18.67 20.74 8.74
CA PRO A 92 -19.15 19.53 9.40
C PRO A 92 -20.63 19.41 9.08
N ARG A 93 -20.97 18.37 8.32
CA ARG A 93 -22.36 18.03 8.04
C ARG A 93 -22.91 17.55 9.38
N ASN A 94 -23.67 18.40 10.07
CA ASN A 94 -24.51 18.01 11.19
C ASN A 94 -25.54 17.01 10.65
N LEU A 95 -25.12 15.76 10.50
CA LEU A 95 -26.03 14.64 10.37
C LEU A 95 -26.84 14.64 11.67
N PRO A 96 -28.19 14.63 11.61
CA PRO A 96 -28.95 14.38 12.82
C PRO A 96 -28.45 13.04 13.36
N LEU A 97 -27.85 13.07 14.56
CA LEU A 97 -27.60 11.86 15.30
C LEU A 97 -28.98 11.21 15.43
N ALA A 98 -29.20 10.11 14.71
CA ALA A 98 -30.34 9.24 15.01
C ALA A 98 -30.33 9.06 16.55
N PRO A 99 -31.49 9.14 17.22
CA PRO A 99 -31.53 9.00 18.68
C PRO A 99 -30.73 7.75 19.01
N ARG A 100 -29.58 7.95 19.68
CA ARG A 100 -28.74 6.84 20.11
C ARG A 100 -29.70 5.96 20.87
N ALA A 101 -29.91 4.73 20.39
CA ALA A 101 -30.52 3.73 21.24
C ALA A 101 -29.64 3.71 22.47
N ASP A 102 -30.14 4.24 23.59
CA ASP A 102 -29.47 4.22 24.88
C ASP A 102 -29.43 2.76 25.31
N LEU A 103 -28.54 1.99 24.70
CA LEU A 103 -28.36 0.59 24.98
C LEU A 103 -27.57 0.50 26.27
N VAL A 104 -28.15 -0.16 27.26
CA VAL A 104 -27.49 -0.51 28.51
C VAL A 104 -26.92 -1.91 28.35
N ILE A 105 -25.66 -2.08 28.72
CA ILE A 105 -25.02 -3.39 28.72
C ILE A 105 -25.48 -4.13 29.99
N VAL A 106 -26.23 -5.21 29.82
CA VAL A 106 -26.74 -6.06 30.91
C VAL A 106 -26.16 -7.47 30.72
N ARG A 107 -25.94 -8.22 31.81
CA ARG A 107 -25.59 -9.64 31.72
C ARG A 107 -26.85 -10.48 31.61
N ASN A 108 -26.91 -11.36 30.62
CA ASN A 108 -27.99 -12.34 30.50
C ASN A 108 -27.84 -13.44 31.56
N GLN A 109 -28.86 -14.31 31.66
CA GLN A 109 -28.89 -15.42 32.61
C GLN A 109 -27.73 -16.42 32.44
N ASN A 110 -27.10 -16.43 31.26
CA ASN A 110 -25.93 -17.26 30.93
C ASN A 110 -24.59 -16.53 31.18
N GLY A 111 -24.61 -15.36 31.84
CA GLY A 111 -23.42 -14.58 32.18
C GLY A 111 -22.80 -13.76 31.04
N ARG A 112 -23.40 -13.75 29.85
CA ARG A 112 -22.89 -12.99 28.69
C ARG A 112 -23.41 -11.56 28.68
N HIS A 113 -22.56 -10.61 28.31
CA HIS A 113 -22.95 -9.21 28.14
C HIS A 113 -23.78 -9.02 26.85
N ILE A 114 -24.98 -8.46 26.98
CA ILE A 114 -25.88 -8.11 25.88
C ILE A 114 -26.27 -6.64 25.96
N ALA A 115 -26.43 -5.98 24.82
CA ALA A 115 -26.88 -4.59 24.73
C ALA A 115 -28.41 -4.58 24.63
N THR A 116 -29.08 -3.98 25.62
CA THR A 116 -30.55 -3.92 25.69
C THR A 116 -31.02 -2.47 25.79
N PRO A 117 -32.18 -2.10 25.20
CA PRO A 117 -32.69 -0.73 25.30
C PRO A 117 -32.94 -0.34 26.76
N ARG A 118 -32.59 0.90 27.13
CA ARG A 118 -32.86 1.47 28.45
C ARG A 118 -34.37 1.45 28.74
N PRO A 119 -34.81 0.95 29.91
CA PRO A 119 -36.23 0.98 30.27
C PRO A 119 -36.72 2.43 30.37
N PRO A 120 -37.98 2.72 30.00
CA PRO A 120 -38.52 4.07 30.12
C PRO A 120 -38.50 4.49 31.59
N LYS A 121 -38.09 5.74 31.86
CA LYS A 121 -38.22 6.32 33.20
C LYS A 121 -39.72 6.43 33.52
N ALA A 122 -40.13 5.90 34.67
CA ALA A 122 -41.47 6.11 35.22
C ALA A 122 -41.66 7.58 35.62
#